data_AF-A0A955FAA4-F1
#
_entry.id   AF-A0A955FAA4-F1
#
_cell.length_a   1.000
_cell.length_b   1.000
_cell.length_c   1.000
_cell.angle_alpha   90.00
_cell.angle_beta   90.00
_cell.angle_gamma   90.00
#
_symmetry.space_group_name_H-M   'P 1'
#
loop_
_entity.id
_entity.type
_entity.pdbx_description
1 polymer ?
#
loop_
_entity_poly.entity_id
_entity_poly.type
_entity_poly.pdbx_seq_one_letter_code
_entity_poly.pdbx_strand_id
1 'polypeptide(L)'
;WKAAYVPEARVYHAIGMTSSKMKGFTTYQTMKNLPLLTYKNIPEPYLKHVQRRLNVALTLFLLRSITRGQLKYALKGRKDARRLKDAKQRQRIQDNKKISDQEFWALIVKDLPPNASALRKLRSLKWRILR
;
A
#
# COMPACT_ATOMS: atom_id res chain seq x y z
N TRP A 1 -11.93 -11.76 -14.26
CA TRP A 1 -12.32 -10.47 -14.86
C TRP A 1 -11.08 -9.59 -14.95
N LYS A 2 -10.91 -8.84 -16.05
CA LYS A 2 -9.83 -7.86 -16.22
C LYS A 2 -10.43 -6.47 -16.01
N ALA A 3 -9.71 -5.58 -15.32
CA ALA A 3 -10.11 -4.20 -15.13
C ALA A 3 -9.38 -3.32 -16.14
N ALA A 4 -10.11 -2.44 -16.82
CA ALA A 4 -9.54 -1.43 -17.71
C ALA A 4 -9.89 -0.03 -17.19
N TYR A 5 -8.94 0.89 -17.32
CA TYR A 5 -9.18 2.31 -17.10
C TYR A 5 -9.65 2.92 -18.43
N VAL A 6 -10.79 3.63 -18.41
CA VAL A 6 -11.38 4.29 -19.59
C VAL A 6 -11.33 5.81 -19.37
N PRO A 7 -10.35 6.53 -19.93
CA PRO A 7 -10.13 7.96 -19.68
C PRO A 7 -11.33 8.87 -20.00
N GLU A 8 -12.19 8.44 -20.92
CA GLU A 8 -13.36 9.14 -21.40
C GLU A 8 -14.55 9.02 -20.44
N ALA A 9 -14.60 7.94 -19.66
CA ALA A 9 -15.63 7.70 -18.65
C ALA A 9 -15.30 8.46 -17.35
N ARG A 10 -15.76 9.71 -17.24
CA ARG A 10 -15.44 10.61 -16.13
C ARG A 10 -16.56 10.69 -15.10
N VAL A 11 -16.22 10.47 -13.83
CA VAL A 11 -17.10 10.69 -12.68
C VAL A 11 -16.35 11.52 -11.64
N TYR A 12 -16.96 12.62 -11.20
CA TYR A 12 -16.37 13.49 -10.18
C TYR A 12 -16.71 12.97 -8.78
N HIS A 13 -15.69 12.73 -7.96
CA HIS A 13 -15.85 12.25 -6.60
C HIS A 13 -15.07 13.13 -5.61
N ALA A 14 -15.77 13.63 -4.59
CA ALA A 14 -15.15 14.39 -3.52
C ALA A 14 -14.39 13.46 -2.56
N ILE A 15 -13.07 13.36 -2.74
CA ILE A 15 -12.22 12.45 -1.96
C ILE A 15 -12.09 12.96 -0.52
N GLY A 16 -12.41 12.09 0.44
CA GLY A 16 -12.09 12.32 1.85
C GLY A 16 -13.09 13.19 2.61
N MET A 17 -14.28 13.46 2.07
CA MET A 17 -15.32 14.27 2.75
C MET A 17 -15.68 13.76 4.15
N THR A 18 -15.80 12.44 4.30
CA THR A 18 -16.10 11.82 5.60
C THR A 18 -14.84 11.54 6.40
N SER A 19 -13.83 10.92 5.78
CA SER A 19 -12.63 10.47 6.48
C SER A 19 -11.77 11.62 7.02
N SER A 20 -11.80 12.80 6.38
CA SER A 20 -11.11 14.00 6.86
C SER A 20 -11.62 14.48 8.23
N LYS A 21 -12.90 14.24 8.54
CA LYS A 21 -13.52 14.58 9.83
C LYS A 21 -13.19 13.57 10.93
N MET A 22 -12.68 12.39 10.58
CA MET A 22 -12.38 11.31 11.52
C MET A 22 -10.91 11.33 11.95
N LYS A 23 -10.64 11.78 13.19
CA LYS A 23 -9.27 11.93 13.71
C LYS A 23 -8.48 10.63 13.64
N GLY A 24 -7.39 10.65 12.88
CA GLY A 24 -6.45 9.52 12.76
C GLY A 24 -6.95 8.34 11.92
N PHE A 25 -8.14 8.45 11.30
CA PHE A 25 -8.74 7.36 10.52
C PHE A 25 -7.85 6.91 9.36
N THR A 26 -7.43 7.84 8.51
CA THR A 26 -6.56 7.52 7.37
C THR A 26 -5.25 6.87 7.83
N THR A 27 -4.62 7.41 8.88
CA THR A 27 -3.37 6.86 9.42
C THR A 27 -3.53 5.44 9.94
N TYR A 28 -4.60 5.17 10.69
CA TYR A 28 -4.93 3.83 11.16
C TYR A 28 -5.19 2.87 9.98
N GLN A 29 -6.06 3.25 9.03
CA GLN A 29 -6.44 2.38 7.91
C GLN A 29 -5.27 2.13 6.97
N THR A 30 -4.43 3.12 6.68
CA THR A 30 -3.21 2.93 5.87
C THR A 30 -2.26 1.93 6.52
N MET A 31 -1.98 2.09 7.82
CA MET A 31 -1.06 1.21 8.56
C MET A 31 -1.62 -0.20 8.76
N LYS A 32 -2.95 -0.36 8.76
CA LYS A 32 -3.62 -1.66 8.87
C LYS A 32 -3.76 -2.37 7.51
N ASN A 33 -4.35 -1.70 6.53
CA ASN A 33 -4.87 -2.33 5.32
C ASN A 33 -3.78 -2.61 4.29
N LEU A 34 -2.80 -1.71 4.10
CA LEU A 34 -1.75 -1.94 3.10
C LEU A 34 -0.96 -3.23 3.38
N PRO A 35 -0.48 -3.51 4.61
CA PRO A 35 0.16 -4.79 4.91
C PRO A 35 -0.74 -6.00 4.63
N LEU A 36 -2.02 -5.93 5.01
CA LEU A 36 -2.97 -7.04 4.84
C LEU A 36 -3.27 -7.31 3.36
N LEU A 37 -3.49 -6.25 2.58
CA LEU A 37 -3.72 -6.34 1.12
C LEU A 37 -2.49 -6.92 0.41
N THR A 38 -1.29 -6.45 0.76
CA THR A 38 -0.04 -6.98 0.19
C THR A 38 0.16 -8.44 0.57
N TYR A 39 -0.01 -8.78 1.84
CA TYR A 39 0.17 -10.15 2.32
C TYR A 39 -0.82 -11.13 1.69
N LYS A 40 -2.09 -10.76 1.47
CA LYS A 40 -3.07 -11.73 0.96
C LYS A 40 -3.06 -11.86 -0.57
N ASN A 41 -2.76 -10.78 -1.30
CA ASN A 41 -2.97 -10.72 -2.75
C ASN A 41 -1.70 -10.88 -3.60
N ILE A 42 -0.51 -10.52 -3.09
CA ILE A 42 0.71 -10.62 -3.90
C ILE A 42 1.14 -12.09 -4.01
N PRO A 43 1.43 -12.61 -5.21
CA PRO A 43 1.93 -13.97 -5.38
C PRO A 43 3.24 -14.22 -4.62
N GLU A 44 3.42 -15.44 -4.13
CA GLU A 44 4.56 -15.83 -3.29
C GLU A 44 5.93 -15.44 -3.87
N PRO A 45 6.23 -15.67 -5.17
CA PRO A 45 7.53 -15.32 -5.76
C PRO A 45 7.88 -13.83 -5.63
N TYR A 46 6.86 -12.95 -5.59
CA TYR A 46 7.05 -11.49 -5.58
C TYR A 46 6.80 -10.86 -4.21
N LEU A 47 6.21 -11.60 -3.26
CA LEU A 47 5.78 -11.06 -1.98
C LEU A 47 6.94 -10.41 -1.23
N LYS A 48 8.09 -11.07 -1.14
CA LYS A 48 9.29 -10.54 -0.45
C LYS A 48 9.77 -9.23 -1.06
N HIS A 49 9.79 -9.15 -2.40
CA HIS A 49 10.23 -7.96 -3.12
C HIS A 49 9.29 -6.77 -2.85
N VAL A 50 7.97 -6.97 -3.00
CA VAL A 50 6.96 -5.94 -2.77
C VAL A 50 6.93 -5.52 -1.29
N GLN A 51 7.00 -6.48 -0.36
CA GLN A 51 6.94 -6.21 1.07
C GLN A 51 8.11 -5.35 1.55
N ARG A 52 9.33 -5.57 1.03
CA ARG A 52 10.50 -4.74 1.36
C ARG A 52 10.26 -3.28 1.00
N ARG A 53 9.75 -3.01 -0.21
CA ARG A 53 9.44 -1.66 -0.67
C ARG A 53 8.31 -1.02 0.14
N LEU A 54 7.27 -1.79 0.43
CA LEU A 54 6.16 -1.33 1.28
C LEU A 54 6.65 -0.99 2.69
N ASN A 55 7.56 -1.78 3.26
CA ASN A 55 8.09 -1.52 4.59
C ASN A 55 8.82 -0.17 4.66
N VAL A 56 9.58 0.21 3.63
CA VAL A 56 10.21 1.54 3.55
C VAL A 56 9.14 2.64 3.57
N ALA A 57 8.10 2.51 2.75
CA ALA A 57 7.00 3.48 2.72
C ALA A 57 6.26 3.57 4.07
N LEU A 58 5.96 2.45 4.70
CA LEU A 58 5.27 2.39 5.99
C LEU A 58 6.13 2.92 7.14
N THR A 59 7.46 2.75 7.09
CA THR A 59 8.37 3.36 8.05
C THR A 59 8.36 4.88 7.92
N LEU A 60 8.47 5.42 6.69
CA LEU A 60 8.39 6.86 6.47
C LEU A 60 7.02 7.43 6.88
N PHE A 61 5.95 6.69 6.62
CA PHE A 61 4.60 7.05 7.06
C PHE A 61 4.48 7.05 8.59
N LEU A 62 5.07 6.06 9.26
CA LEU A 62 5.12 6.00 10.73
C LEU A 62 5.89 7.20 11.30
N LEU A 63 7.06 7.52 10.77
CA LEU A 63 7.85 8.69 11.20
C LEU A 63 7.05 9.99 11.00
N ARG A 64 6.40 10.14 9.85
CA ARG A 64 5.52 11.29 9.57
C ARG A 64 4.29 11.34 10.49
N SER A 65 3.83 10.21 11.02
CA SER A 65 2.72 10.21 11.98
C SER A 65 3.09 10.84 13.32
N ILE A 66 4.38 10.84 13.69
CA ILE A 66 4.89 11.49 14.90
C ILE A 66 4.70 13.01 14.78
N THR A 67 5.18 13.60 13.69
CA THR A 67 5.08 15.06 13.45
C THR A 67 3.65 15.55 13.28
N ARG A 68 2.70 14.64 13.02
CA ARG A 68 1.26 14.94 12.90
C ARG A 68 0.46 14.65 14.18
N GLY A 69 1.10 14.22 15.27
CA GLY A 69 0.41 13.84 16.52
C GLY A 69 -0.50 12.61 16.38
N GLN A 70 -0.19 11.71 15.44
CA GLN A 70 -1.02 10.55 15.08
C GLN A 70 -0.36 9.20 15.38
N LEU A 71 0.75 9.18 16.11
CA LEU A 71 1.53 7.98 16.41
C LEU A 71 0.67 6.84 17.00
N LYS A 72 -0.23 7.16 17.93
CA LYS A 72 -1.13 6.16 18.54
C LYS A 72 -1.98 5.39 17.50
N TYR A 73 -2.46 6.09 16.48
CA TYR A 73 -3.26 5.49 15.41
C TYR A 73 -2.40 4.63 14.48
N ALA A 74 -1.19 5.09 14.17
CA ALA A 74 -0.25 4.36 13.34
C ALA A 74 0.19 3.05 14.01
N LEU A 75 0.54 3.10 15.30
CA LEU A 75 0.91 1.91 16.09
C LEU A 75 -0.27 0.94 16.23
N LYS A 76 -1.48 1.43 16.49
CA LYS A 76 -2.70 0.62 16.52
C LYS A 76 -2.91 -0.10 15.17
N GLY A 77 -2.80 0.63 14.06
CA GLY A 77 -2.95 0.05 12.72
C GLY A 77 -1.91 -1.03 12.44
N ARG A 78 -0.64 -0.80 12.80
CA ARG A 78 0.44 -1.79 12.68
C ARG A 78 0.23 -3.03 13.55
N LYS A 79 -0.32 -2.86 14.76
CA LYS A 79 -0.68 -3.98 15.64
C LYS A 79 -1.79 -4.83 15.01
N ASP A 80 -2.86 -4.18 14.56
CA ASP A 80 -4.00 -4.85 13.95
C ASP A 80 -3.62 -5.53 12.63
N ALA A 81 -2.75 -4.92 11.82
CA ALA A 81 -2.19 -5.54 10.62
C ALA A 81 -1.51 -6.88 10.90
N ARG A 82 -0.83 -7.03 12.04
CA ARG A 82 -0.18 -8.29 12.43
C ARG A 82 -1.20 -9.29 12.95
N ARG A 83 -2.13 -8.84 13.80
CA ARG A 83 -3.16 -9.70 14.41
C ARG A 83 -4.13 -10.27 13.38
N LEU A 84 -4.51 -9.47 12.37
CA LEU A 84 -5.51 -9.82 11.36
C LEU A 84 -4.92 -10.51 10.12
N LYS A 85 -3.64 -10.91 10.16
CA LYS A 85 -3.09 -11.73 9.08
C LYS A 85 -3.79 -13.08 9.07
N ASP A 86 -4.34 -13.44 7.92
CA ASP A 86 -5.03 -14.72 7.73
C ASP A 86 -4.33 -15.51 6.62
N ALA A 87 -3.60 -16.54 7.03
CA ALA A 87 -2.90 -17.44 6.12
C ALA A 87 -3.86 -18.35 5.34
N LYS A 88 -4.98 -18.76 5.94
CA LYS A 88 -5.99 -19.60 5.26
C LYS A 88 -6.67 -18.80 4.16
N GLN A 89 -7.01 -17.55 4.43
CA GLN A 89 -7.55 -16.66 3.40
C GLN A 89 -6.54 -16.42 2.28
N ARG A 90 -5.26 -16.21 2.61
CA ARG A 90 -4.19 -16.09 1.59
C ARG A 90 -4.17 -17.35 0.72
N GLN A 91 -4.08 -18.53 1.32
CA GLN A 91 -4.04 -19.79 0.58
C GLN A 91 -5.23 -19.91 -0.38
N ARG A 92 -6.46 -19.70 0.11
CA ARG A 92 -7.66 -19.70 -0.74
C ARG A 92 -7.56 -18.72 -1.91
N ILE A 93 -7.05 -17.52 -1.70
CA ILE A 93 -6.87 -16.52 -2.77
C ILE A 93 -5.83 -17.00 -3.78
N GLN A 94 -4.70 -17.56 -3.32
CA GLN A 94 -3.63 -18.03 -4.20
C GLN A 94 -4.02 -19.27 -5.00
N ASP A 95 -4.82 -20.17 -4.41
CA ASP A 95 -5.32 -21.39 -5.07
C ASP A 95 -6.39 -21.07 -6.11
N ASN A 96 -7.19 -20.01 -5.89
CA ASN A 96 -8.30 -19.63 -6.76
C ASN A 96 -7.97 -18.46 -7.72
N LYS A 97 -6.70 -18.08 -7.83
CA LYS A 97 -6.28 -17.00 -8.73
C LYS A 97 -6.62 -17.33 -10.18
N LYS A 98 -7.09 -16.32 -10.92
CA LYS A 98 -7.54 -16.47 -12.32
C LYS A 98 -6.48 -16.11 -13.36
N ILE A 99 -5.35 -15.58 -12.92
CA ILE A 99 -4.22 -15.18 -13.77
C ILE A 99 -2.95 -15.82 -13.21
N SER A 100 -1.98 -16.08 -14.07
CA SER A 100 -0.67 -16.59 -13.64
C SER A 100 0.10 -15.53 -12.86
N ASP A 101 1.10 -15.98 -12.08
CA ASP A 101 1.95 -15.07 -11.32
C ASP A 101 2.72 -14.12 -12.26
N GLN A 102 3.14 -14.62 -13.42
CA GLN A 102 3.81 -13.83 -14.46
C GLN A 102 2.89 -12.78 -15.09
N GLU A 103 1.64 -13.15 -15.39
CA GLU A 103 0.64 -12.19 -15.91
C GLU A 103 0.32 -11.11 -14.87
N PHE A 104 0.13 -11.50 -13.60
CA PHE A 104 0.00 -10.55 -12.49
C PHE A 104 1.19 -9.59 -12.44
N TRP A 105 2.40 -10.13 -12.50
CA TRP A 105 3.61 -9.33 -12.44
C TRP A 105 3.71 -8.37 -13.62
N ALA A 106 3.32 -8.77 -14.83
CA ALA A 106 3.28 -7.88 -16.00
C ALA A 106 2.33 -6.68 -15.78
N LEU A 107 1.17 -6.91 -15.17
CA LEU A 107 0.12 -5.88 -14.99
C LEU A 107 0.44 -4.81 -13.95
N ILE A 108 1.21 -5.11 -12.91
CA ILE A 108 1.44 -4.13 -11.84
C ILE A 108 2.44 -3.04 -12.25
N VAL A 109 2.23 -1.81 -11.80
CA VAL A 109 3.22 -0.74 -11.96
C VAL A 109 4.34 -0.93 -10.94
N LYS A 110 5.58 -1.07 -11.43
CA LYS A 110 6.77 -1.28 -10.58
C LYS A 110 7.37 0.03 -10.10
N ASP A 111 6.87 1.18 -10.52
CA ASP A 111 7.34 2.49 -10.07
C ASP A 111 6.57 2.99 -8.82
N LEU A 112 7.04 4.08 -8.21
CA LEU A 112 6.31 4.84 -7.21
C LEU A 112 5.06 5.48 -7.84
N PRO A 113 3.93 5.53 -7.11
CA PRO A 113 2.74 6.23 -7.59
C PRO A 113 3.06 7.67 -8.04
N PRO A 114 2.40 8.18 -9.10
CA PRO A 114 2.66 9.52 -9.62
C PRO A 114 2.49 10.61 -8.56
N ASN A 115 1.52 10.44 -7.67
CA ASN A 115 1.21 11.35 -6.57
C ASN A 115 2.07 11.17 -5.31
N ALA A 116 3.02 10.21 -5.29
CA ALA A 116 3.89 9.97 -4.14
C ALA A 116 5.10 10.92 -4.10
N SER A 117 4.85 12.23 -4.14
CA SER A 117 5.88 13.27 -4.29
C SER A 117 7.01 13.17 -3.26
N ALA A 118 6.70 12.91 -1.99
CA ALA A 118 7.71 12.75 -0.93
C ALA A 118 8.66 11.55 -1.18
N LEU A 119 8.11 10.41 -1.61
CA LEU A 119 8.91 9.21 -1.93
C LEU A 119 9.75 9.43 -3.20
N ARG A 120 9.19 10.13 -4.19
CA ARG A 120 9.91 10.50 -5.41
C ARG A 120 11.08 11.45 -5.12
N LYS A 121 10.90 12.45 -4.25
CA LYS A 121 11.97 13.34 -3.76
C LYS A 121 13.06 12.58 -3.00
N LEU A 122 12.70 11.62 -2.15
CA LEU A 122 13.68 10.79 -1.44
C LEU A 122 14.53 9.97 -2.42
N ARG A 123 13.89 9.39 -3.45
CA ARG A 123 14.59 8.64 -4.49
C ARG A 123 15.58 9.53 -5.25
N SER A 124 15.18 10.73 -5.68
CA SER A 124 16.09 11.64 -6.40
C SER A 124 17.28 12.09 -5.54
N LEU A 125 17.07 12.29 -4.22
CA LEU A 125 18.15 12.61 -3.29
C LEU A 125 19.17 11.47 -3.20
N LYS A 126 18.70 10.22 -3.06
CA LYS A 126 19.57 9.04 -3.04
C LYS A 126 20.44 8.94 -4.30
N TRP A 127 19.85 9.16 -5.48
CA TRP A 127 20.59 9.14 -6.74
C TRP A 127 21.67 10.22 -6.83
N ARG A 128 21.45 11.38 -6.20
CA ARG A 128 22.42 12.48 -6.17
C ARG A 128 23.60 12.23 -5.23
N ILE A 129 23.41 11.43 -4.18
CA ILE A 129 24.45 11.12 -3.17
C ILE A 129 25.30 9.90 -3.60
N LEU A 130 24.72 8.99 -4.38
CA LEU A 130 25.40 7.78 -4.88
C LEU A 130 26.00 7.94 -6.28
N ARG A 131 25.94 9.16 -6.83
CA ARG A 131 26.76 9.60 -7.96
C ARG A 131 28.01 10.25 -7.39
#